data_AF-A0A814B3G1-F1
#
_entry.id   AF-A0A814B3G1-F1
#
_cell.length_a   1.000
_cell.length_b   1.000
_cell.length_c   1.000
_cell.angle_alpha   90.00
_cell.angle_beta   90.00
_cell.angle_gamma   90.00
#
_symmetry.space_group_name_H-M   'P 1'
#
loop_
_entity.id
_entity.type
_entity.pdbx_description
1 polymer ?
#
loop_
_entity_poly.entity_id
_entity_poly.type
_entity_poly.pdbx_seq_one_letter_code
_entity_poly.pdbx_strand_id
1 'polypeptide(L)'
;MKYNSLKIGIKSFYLHGQLRFILKSLISKILFISALELCFLRKSIIHFDLIDTTNLIEIPGLYNLLILSFERLLRIFLVIPSRLIIAFINSKDINQLKFPKPNGILRIDIIEGKKFIKI
;
A
#
# COMPACT_ATOMS: atom_id res chain seq x y z
N MET A 1 16.36 24.89 24.63
CA MET A 1 15.12 24.10 24.54
C MET A 1 15.50 22.69 24.11
N LYS A 2 15.42 21.71 25.01
CA LYS A 2 15.75 20.30 24.68
C LYS A 2 14.60 19.74 23.85
N TYR A 3 14.84 19.43 22.57
CA TYR A 3 13.94 18.58 21.81
C TYR A 3 14.03 17.18 22.40
N ASN A 4 13.10 16.83 23.29
CA ASN A 4 12.91 15.43 23.66
C ASN A 4 12.54 14.67 22.38
N SER A 5 13.30 13.63 22.05
CA SER A 5 12.97 12.78 20.92
C SER A 5 11.62 12.13 21.18
N LEU A 6 10.65 12.43 20.31
CA LEU A 6 9.34 11.77 20.30
C LEU A 6 9.55 10.30 19.96
N LYS A 7 9.57 9.46 20.98
CA LYS A 7 9.58 8.00 20.84
C LYS A 7 8.13 7.53 20.86
N ILE A 8 7.69 6.99 19.75
CA ILE A 8 6.34 6.47 19.57
C ILE A 8 6.49 5.04 19.08
N GLY A 9 5.84 4.10 19.78
CA GLY A 9 5.83 2.69 19.42
C GLY A 9 4.55 2.30 18.68
N ILE A 10 4.58 1.17 17.98
CA ILE A 10 3.35 0.52 17.46
C ILE A 10 3.03 -0.63 18.41
N LYS A 11 1.85 -0.61 19.02
CA LYS A 11 1.36 -1.66 19.92
C LYS A 11 0.79 -2.84 19.13
N SER A 12 -0.08 -2.52 18.19
CA SER A 12 -0.84 -3.49 17.42
C SER A 12 -1.00 -2.96 16.01
N PHE A 13 -1.03 -3.86 15.04
CA PHE A 13 -1.31 -3.55 13.65
C PHE A 13 -2.20 -4.64 13.09
N TYR A 14 -3.39 -4.26 12.63
CA TYR A 14 -4.37 -5.14 12.03
C TYR A 14 -4.63 -4.70 10.60
N LEU A 15 -4.50 -5.67 9.70
CA LEU A 15 -4.81 -5.49 8.29
C LEU A 15 -5.83 -6.53 7.89
N HIS A 16 -7.03 -6.08 7.55
CA HIS A 16 -8.10 -6.92 7.05
C HIS A 16 -8.45 -6.56 5.61
N GLY A 17 -8.42 -7.55 4.71
CA GLY A 17 -8.77 -7.34 3.32
C GLY A 17 -8.46 -8.54 2.45
N GLN A 18 -8.95 -8.48 1.21
CA GLN A 18 -8.67 -9.50 0.20
C GLN A 18 -7.33 -9.21 -0.48
N LEU A 19 -6.33 -10.00 -0.13
CA LEU A 19 -5.02 -9.99 -0.75
C LEU A 19 -4.99 -10.94 -1.96
N ARG A 20 -4.63 -10.40 -3.12
CA ARG A 20 -4.44 -11.17 -4.36
C ARG A 20 -2.97 -11.55 -4.51
N PHE A 21 -2.75 -12.83 -4.76
CA PHE A 21 -1.46 -13.41 -5.09
C PHE A 21 -1.45 -13.72 -6.59
N ILE A 22 -0.48 -13.18 -7.32
CA ILE A 22 -0.29 -13.45 -8.75
C ILE A 22 1.08 -14.10 -8.92
N LEU A 23 1.08 -15.36 -9.36
CA LEU A 23 2.29 -16.08 -9.72
C LEU A 23 2.73 -15.60 -11.10
N LYS A 24 3.89 -14.96 -11.17
CA LYS A 24 4.45 -14.44 -12.42
C LYS A 24 5.55 -15.36 -12.95
N SER A 25 5.50 -15.58 -14.26
CA SER A 25 6.44 -16.36 -15.06
C SER A 25 6.64 -17.78 -14.49
N LEU A 26 5.86 -18.69 -15.07
CA LEU A 26 5.93 -20.12 -14.79
C LEU A 26 7.11 -20.70 -15.57
N ILE A 27 8.08 -21.29 -14.86
CA ILE A 27 9.31 -21.82 -15.46
C ILE A 27 9.28 -23.35 -15.35
N SER A 28 9.73 -24.05 -16.40
CA SER A 28 9.81 -25.53 -16.43
C SER A 28 11.00 -26.12 -15.65
N LYS A 29 11.66 -25.33 -14.79
CA LYS A 29 12.84 -25.70 -13.99
C LYS A 29 12.46 -25.70 -12.51
N ILE A 30 13.25 -26.34 -11.65
CA ILE A 30 13.07 -26.29 -10.18
C ILE A 30 12.93 -24.82 -9.73
N LEU A 31 11.95 -24.55 -8.86
CA LEU A 31 11.28 -23.25 -8.63
C LEU A 31 10.38 -22.83 -9.80
N PHE A 32 9.28 -23.55 -9.99
CA PHE A 32 8.28 -23.33 -11.05
C PHE A 32 7.74 -21.88 -11.18
N ILE A 33 8.03 -21.00 -10.22
CA ILE A 33 7.58 -19.60 -10.16
C ILE A 33 8.81 -18.70 -10.08
N SER A 34 8.93 -17.75 -11.00
CA SER A 34 10.02 -16.76 -10.99
C SER A 34 9.82 -15.64 -9.95
N ALA A 35 8.58 -15.19 -9.80
CA ALA A 35 8.22 -14.02 -9.01
C ALA A 35 6.78 -14.12 -8.52
N LEU A 36 6.52 -13.51 -7.38
CA LEU A 36 5.20 -13.41 -6.78
C LEU A 36 4.85 -11.95 -6.61
N GLU A 37 3.66 -11.59 -7.09
CA GLU A 37 3.11 -10.26 -6.98
C GLU A 37 1.93 -10.26 -6.01
N LEU A 38 1.99 -9.36 -5.03
CA LEU A 38 1.00 -9.16 -3.98
C LEU A 38 0.30 -7.82 -4.19
N CYS A 39 -1.03 -7.82 -4.13
CA CYS A 39 -1.83 -6.60 -4.22
C CYS A 39 -3.17 -6.77 -3.54
N PHE A 40 -3.68 -5.74 -2.84
CA PHE A 40 -5.07 -5.76 -2.37
C PHE A 40 -6.02 -5.35 -3.50
N LEU A 41 -7.11 -6.11 -3.66
CA LEU A 41 -8.13 -5.86 -4.69
C LEU A 41 -9.01 -4.64 -4.38
N ARG A 42 -9.22 -4.39 -3.10
CA ARG A 42 -10.04 -3.30 -2.56
C ARG A 42 -9.26 -2.59 -1.47
N LYS A 43 -9.72 -1.40 -1.10
CA LYS A 43 -9.21 -0.70 0.09
C LYS A 43 -9.27 -1.67 1.29
N SER A 44 -8.11 -2.02 1.85
CA SER A 44 -8.03 -2.80 3.07
C SER A 44 -8.41 -1.94 4.28
N ILE A 45 -8.96 -2.60 5.29
CA ILE A 45 -9.23 -2.01 6.60
C ILE A 45 -7.94 -2.13 7.39
N ILE A 46 -7.42 -0.99 7.85
CA ILE A 46 -6.15 -0.90 8.57
C ILE A 46 -6.44 -0.26 9.92
N HIS A 47 -6.10 -0.97 10.98
CA HIS A 47 -6.15 -0.46 12.35
C HIS A 47 -4.78 -0.57 12.98
N PHE A 48 -4.36 0.44 13.72
CA PHE A 48 -3.11 0.39 14.46
C PHE A 48 -3.25 1.15 15.76
N ASP A 49 -2.67 0.57 16.80
CA ASP A 49 -2.57 1.20 18.10
C ASP A 49 -1.12 1.62 18.32
N LEU A 50 -0.93 2.77 18.96
CA LEU A 50 0.39 3.32 19.26
C LEU A 50 0.67 3.21 20.77
N ILE A 51 1.94 3.00 21.12
CA ILE A 51 2.48 3.04 22.50
C ILE A 51 3.23 4.36 22.69
N ASP A 52 3.36 4.81 23.93
CA ASP A 52 4.12 6.02 24.33
C ASP A 52 3.58 7.29 23.67
N THR A 53 2.26 7.35 23.50
CA THR A 53 1.54 8.48 22.87
C THR A 53 1.32 9.66 23.80
N THR A 54 1.76 9.62 25.05
CA THR A 54 1.58 10.71 26.03
C THR A 54 2.04 12.06 25.48
N ASN A 55 3.19 12.08 24.82
CA ASN A 55 3.76 13.29 24.22
C ASN A 55 3.00 13.75 22.95
N LEU A 56 2.27 12.85 22.28
CA LEU A 56 1.43 13.16 21.14
C LEU A 56 0.04 13.68 21.54
N ILE A 57 -0.46 13.25 22.70
CA ILE A 57 -1.75 13.69 23.26
C ILE A 57 -1.66 15.13 23.77
N GLU A 58 -0.47 15.59 24.17
CA GLU A 58 -0.21 16.98 24.58
C GLU A 58 -0.51 18.00 23.46
N ILE A 59 -0.46 17.58 22.18
CA ILE A 59 -0.78 18.42 21.03
C ILE A 59 -2.16 18.02 20.48
N PRO A 60 -3.21 18.83 20.70
CA PRO A 60 -4.55 18.49 20.25
C PRO A 60 -4.60 18.34 18.73
N GLY A 61 -5.19 17.25 18.26
CA GLY A 61 -5.34 16.93 16.83
C GLY A 61 -4.13 16.26 16.15
N LEU A 62 -2.93 16.29 16.76
CA LEU A 62 -1.74 15.65 16.17
C LEU A 62 -1.90 14.13 16.04
N TYR A 63 -2.47 13.49 17.06
CA TYR A 63 -2.75 12.06 17.05
C TYR A 63 -3.65 11.65 15.88
N ASN A 64 -4.75 12.36 15.66
CA ASN A 64 -5.67 12.09 14.54
C ASN A 64 -4.98 12.31 13.19
N LEU A 65 -4.18 13.36 13.05
CA LEU A 65 -3.44 13.63 11.81
C LEU A 65 -2.40 12.55 11.52
N LEU A 66 -1.69 12.07 12.54
CA LEU A 66 -0.78 10.93 12.43
C LEU A 66 -1.53 9.70 11.96
N ILE A 67 -2.66 9.40 12.59
CA ILE A 67 -3.44 8.21 12.25
C ILE A 67 -3.88 8.24 10.78
N LEU A 68 -4.51 9.35 10.39
CA LEU A 68 -5.02 9.54 9.03
C LEU A 68 -3.90 9.51 7.99
N SER A 69 -2.74 10.10 8.29
CA SER A 69 -1.60 10.11 7.39
C SER A 69 -1.04 8.70 7.19
N PHE A 70 -0.91 7.92 8.26
CA PHE A 70 -0.43 6.55 8.17
C PHE A 70 -1.40 5.65 7.40
N GLU A 71 -2.71 5.75 7.67
CA GLU A 71 -3.73 5.02 6.91
C GLU A 71 -3.68 5.39 5.42
N ARG A 72 -3.48 6.68 5.11
CA ARG A 72 -3.39 7.17 3.73
C ARG A 72 -2.15 6.65 3.02
N LEU A 73 -0.98 6.68 3.67
CA LEU A 73 0.27 6.14 3.12
C LEU A 73 0.13 4.65 2.83
N LEU A 74 -0.32 3.88 3.82
CA LEU A 74 -0.51 2.44 3.65
C LEU A 74 -1.52 2.12 2.55
N ARG A 75 -2.61 2.88 2.43
CA ARG A 75 -3.57 2.72 1.34
C ARG A 75 -2.93 2.89 -0.03
N ILE A 76 -2.05 3.89 -0.19
CA ILE A 76 -1.32 4.11 -1.45
C ILE A 76 -0.41 2.93 -1.76
N PHE A 77 0.27 2.35 -0.76
CA PHE A 77 1.19 1.23 -0.97
C PHE A 77 0.51 -0.14 -1.17
N LEU A 78 -0.67 -0.35 -0.59
CA LEU A 78 -1.30 -1.68 -0.54
C LEU A 78 -2.33 -1.91 -1.65
N VAL A 79 -2.91 -0.84 -2.22
CA VAL A 79 -3.95 -0.92 -3.25
C VAL A 79 -3.36 -0.63 -4.63
N ILE A 80 -3.99 -1.19 -5.67
CA ILE A 80 -3.70 -0.86 -7.09
C ILE A 80 -3.57 0.66 -7.25
N PRO A 81 -2.51 1.16 -7.93
CA PRO A 81 -1.57 0.44 -8.80
C PRO A 81 -0.36 -0.18 -8.10
N SER A 82 -0.22 0.02 -6.79
CA SER A 82 0.94 -0.45 -6.04
C SER A 82 0.90 -1.97 -5.90
N ARG A 83 2.03 -2.59 -6.22
CA ARG A 83 2.21 -4.04 -6.27
C ARG A 83 3.51 -4.39 -5.59
N LEU A 84 3.46 -5.25 -4.59
CA LEU A 84 4.66 -5.73 -3.92
C LEU A 84 5.14 -6.97 -4.68
N ILE A 85 6.34 -6.87 -5.25
CA ILE A 85 6.94 -7.92 -6.06
C ILE A 85 8.05 -8.59 -5.26
N ILE A 86 7.93 -9.89 -5.08
CA ILE A 86 8.95 -10.76 -4.45
C ILE A 86 9.54 -11.63 -5.56
N ALA A 87 10.82 -11.46 -5.86
CA ALA A 87 11.52 -12.24 -6.88
C ALA A 87 12.26 -13.42 -6.23
N PHE A 88 12.11 -14.62 -6.79
CA PHE A 88 12.78 -15.84 -6.28
C PHE A 88 14.01 -16.24 -7.11
N ILE A 89 14.09 -15.81 -8.38
CA ILE A 89 15.18 -16.15 -9.30
C ILE A 89 15.75 -14.87 -9.92
N ASN A 90 17.09 -14.76 -9.96
CA ASN A 90 17.78 -13.49 -10.15
C ASN A 90 18.34 -13.22 -11.56
N SER A 91 17.99 -13.98 -12.60
CA SER A 91 18.84 -14.01 -13.81
C SER A 91 18.33 -13.25 -15.04
N LYS A 92 17.02 -13.04 -15.25
CA LYS A 92 16.52 -12.29 -16.44
C LYS A 92 15.24 -11.47 -16.22
N ASP A 93 14.39 -11.84 -15.25
CA ASP A 93 13.10 -11.19 -15.03
C ASP A 93 13.19 -9.86 -14.25
N ILE A 94 14.29 -9.56 -13.55
CA ILE A 94 14.41 -8.37 -12.68
C ILE A 94 14.13 -7.07 -13.42
N ASN A 95 14.61 -6.91 -14.66
CA ASN A 95 14.38 -5.69 -15.42
C ASN A 95 12.90 -5.53 -15.82
N GLN A 96 12.22 -6.63 -16.13
CA GLN A 96 10.77 -6.63 -16.40
C GLN A 96 9.94 -6.44 -15.12
N LEU A 97 10.44 -6.88 -13.97
CA LEU A 97 9.80 -6.67 -12.67
C LEU A 97 9.95 -5.20 -12.21
N LYS A 98 11.12 -4.58 -12.45
CA LYS A 98 11.35 -3.16 -12.16
C LYS A 98 10.59 -2.23 -13.12
N PHE A 99 10.44 -2.64 -14.39
CA PHE A 99 9.72 -1.89 -15.42
C PHE A 99 8.62 -2.75 -16.05
N PRO A 100 7.49 -2.95 -15.34
CA PRO A 100 6.39 -3.74 -15.87
C PRO A 100 5.77 -3.02 -17.08
N LYS A 101 5.62 -3.75 -18.19
CA LYS A 101 4.82 -3.26 -19.33
C LYS A 101 3.37 -3.06 -18.88
N PRO A 102 2.69 -1.97 -19.30
CA PRO A 102 1.29 -1.79 -18.99
C PRO A 102 0.47 -2.93 -19.62
N ASN A 103 -0.40 -3.55 -18.83
CA ASN A 103 -1.28 -4.64 -19.30
C ASN A 103 -2.33 -4.16 -20.32
N GLY A 104 -2.61 -2.85 -20.35
CA GLY A 104 -3.58 -2.22 -21.23
C GLY A 104 -3.64 -0.71 -20.98
N ILE A 105 -4.27 0.03 -21.91
CA ILE A 105 -4.45 1.47 -21.82
C ILE A 105 -5.95 1.74 -21.70
N LEU A 106 -6.36 2.41 -20.63
CA LEU A 106 -7.74 2.86 -20.45
C LEU A 106 -7.84 4.31 -20.94
N ARG A 107 -8.55 4.53 -22.05
CA ARG A 107 -8.91 5.87 -22.53
C ARG A 107 -10.25 6.26 -21.95
N ILE A 108 -10.30 7.36 -21.21
CA ILE A 108 -11.53 7.91 -20.63
C ILE A 108 -11.80 9.24 -21.33
N ASP A 109 -12.80 9.26 -22.22
CA ASP A 109 -13.29 10.48 -22.83
C ASP A 109 -14.48 10.99 -21.99
N ILE A 110 -14.27 12.08 -21.26
CA ILE A 110 -15.31 12.69 -20.42
C ILE A 110 -16.15 13.61 -21.31
N ILE A 111 -17.38 13.20 -21.62
CA ILE A 111 -18.22 13.88 -22.62
C ILE A 111 -19.04 14.99 -21.98
N GLU A 112 -19.89 14.66 -21.00
CA GLU A 112 -20.69 15.65 -20.26
C GLU A 112 -21.03 15.14 -18.86
N GLY A 113 -21.20 16.05 -17.90
CA GLY A 113 -21.76 15.78 -16.58
C GLY A 113 -23.00 16.63 -16.37
N LYS A 114 -24.16 16.01 -16.20
CA LYS A 114 -25.43 16.72 -15.94
C LYS A 114 -25.81 16.59 -14.46
N LYS A 115 -26.02 17.75 -13.81
CA LYS A 115 -26.29 17.96 -12.37
C LYS A 115 -25.14 17.60 -11.42
N PHE A 116 -24.42 18.63 -10.99
CA PHE A 116 -23.65 18.62 -9.76
C PHE A 116 -24.54 19.16 -8.64
N ILE A 117 -25.11 18.29 -7.81
CA ILE A 117 -25.82 18.72 -6.61
C ILE A 117 -24.73 19.00 -5.56
N LYS A 118 -24.53 20.28 -5.24
CA LYS A 118 -23.77 20.70 -4.06
C LYS A 118 -24.62 20.36 -2.84
N ILE A 119 -24.17 19.38 -2.06
CA ILE A 119 -24.62 19.15 -0.68
C ILE A 119 -23.61 19.86 0.22
#